data_AF-A0A353ZG54-F1
#
_entry.id   AF-A0A353ZG54-F1
#
_cell.length_a   1.000
_cell.length_b   1.000
_cell.length_c   1.000
_cell.angle_alpha   90.00
_cell.angle_beta   90.00
_cell.angle_gamma   90.00
#
_symmetry.space_group_name_H-M   'P 1'
#
loop_
_entity.id
_entity.type
_entity.pdbx_description
1 polymer ?
#
loop_
_entity_poly.entity_id
_entity_poly.type
_entity_poly.pdbx_seq_one_letter_code
_entity_poly.pdbx_strand_id
1 'polypeptide(L)'
;MDIDHSVYFYTYSTIAQTLAGSFGFLVAAVVFRLQAISSRVDQFAEQVLQTSPADAARLRDIRVSGDWSRLISLQAGGNQYNPRLSQDENELMDLQFQQLRHGVLLLSRIKTALFASLYSTGPVILFAIAAMPITHFYLDPHHPLAVTLLTACILAAGYCLWSYFRLMLHVFVN
;
A
#
# COMPACT_ATOMS: atom_id res chain seq x y z
N MET A 1 -17.40 -16.19 -38.33
CA MET A 1 -16.03 -15.98 -37.81
C MET A 1 -16.01 -16.74 -36.51
N ASP A 2 -15.54 -17.97 -36.56
CA ASP A 2 -15.71 -18.91 -35.45
C ASP A 2 -14.70 -18.55 -34.36
N ILE A 3 -15.21 -18.28 -33.16
CA ILE A 3 -14.35 -18.01 -32.00
C ILE A 3 -13.86 -19.36 -31.53
N ASP A 4 -12.56 -19.61 -31.68
CA ASP A 4 -11.93 -20.83 -31.20
C ASP A 4 -11.66 -20.75 -29.68
N HIS A 5 -11.67 -21.88 -28.98
CA HIS A 5 -11.35 -21.96 -27.54
C HIS A 5 -9.96 -21.38 -27.22
N SER A 6 -9.05 -21.41 -28.20
CA SER A 6 -7.73 -20.79 -28.11
C SER A 6 -7.80 -19.29 -27.78
N VAL A 7 -8.84 -18.58 -28.25
CA VAL A 7 -9.04 -17.15 -27.97
C VAL A 7 -9.33 -16.91 -26.50
N TYR A 8 -10.24 -17.70 -25.90
CA TYR A 8 -10.56 -17.59 -24.48
C TYR A 8 -9.35 -17.91 -23.60
N PHE A 9 -8.67 -19.01 -23.90
CA PHE A 9 -7.47 -19.44 -23.18
C PHE A 9 -6.39 -18.34 -23.20
N TYR A 10 -6.08 -17.81 -24.39
CA TYR A 10 -5.09 -16.75 -24.56
C TYR A 10 -5.49 -15.48 -23.80
N THR A 11 -6.77 -15.11 -23.84
CA THR A 11 -7.26 -13.90 -23.19
C THR A 11 -7.16 -13.99 -21.67
N TYR A 12 -7.64 -15.06 -21.05
CA TYR A 12 -7.53 -15.25 -19.60
C TYR A 12 -6.06 -15.29 -19.15
N SER A 13 -5.19 -16.01 -19.89
CA SER A 13 -3.77 -16.09 -19.57
C SER A 13 -3.11 -14.71 -19.62
N THR A 14 -3.44 -13.93 -20.66
CA THR A 14 -2.92 -12.56 -20.81
C THR A 14 -3.40 -11.66 -19.67
N ILE A 15 -4.67 -11.74 -19.26
CA ILE A 15 -5.21 -10.99 -18.13
C ILE A 15 -4.47 -11.35 -16.83
N ALA A 16 -4.35 -12.64 -16.54
CA ALA A 16 -3.68 -13.11 -15.32
C ALA A 16 -2.22 -12.65 -15.25
N GLN A 17 -1.47 -12.82 -16.33
CA GLN A 17 -0.06 -12.40 -16.41
C GLN A 17 0.09 -10.87 -16.31
N THR A 18 -0.78 -10.10 -16.98
CA THR A 18 -0.75 -8.63 -16.94
C THR A 18 -1.05 -8.10 -15.55
N LEU A 19 -2.07 -8.66 -14.87
CA LEU A 19 -2.40 -8.29 -13.49
C LEU A 19 -1.27 -8.66 -12.53
N ALA A 20 -0.70 -9.87 -12.66
CA ALA A 20 0.42 -10.28 -11.83
C ALA A 20 1.65 -9.36 -12.01
N GLY A 21 2.00 -9.04 -13.26
CA GLY A 21 3.12 -8.17 -13.59
C GLY A 21 2.91 -6.74 -13.11
N SER A 22 1.75 -6.15 -13.39
CA SER A 22 1.41 -4.79 -12.95
C SER A 22 1.32 -4.67 -11.43
N PHE A 23 0.79 -5.69 -10.75
CA PHE A 23 0.78 -5.74 -9.30
C PHE A 23 2.20 -5.88 -8.72
N GLY A 24 3.05 -6.72 -9.30
CA GLY A 24 4.46 -6.82 -8.91
C GLY A 24 5.21 -5.49 -9.03
N PHE A 25 4.99 -4.78 -10.14
CA PHE A 25 5.53 -3.43 -10.35
C PHE A 25 4.99 -2.43 -9.31
N LEU A 26 3.69 -2.46 -9.03
CA LEU A 26 3.05 -1.60 -8.02
C LEU A 26 3.67 -1.82 -6.64
N VAL A 27 3.81 -3.08 -6.21
CA VAL A 27 4.44 -3.45 -4.95
C VAL A 27 5.87 -2.90 -4.89
N ALA A 28 6.66 -3.08 -5.95
CA ALA A 28 8.03 -2.58 -5.99
C ALA A 28 8.09 -1.05 -5.84
N ALA A 29 7.25 -0.31 -6.59
CA ALA A 29 7.17 1.14 -6.52
C ALA A 29 6.75 1.63 -5.11
N VAL A 30 5.74 0.97 -4.52
CA VAL A 30 5.25 1.29 -3.17
C VAL A 30 6.30 0.99 -2.11
N VAL A 31 6.98 -0.16 -2.17
CA VAL A 31 8.05 -0.52 -1.22
C VAL A 31 9.20 0.48 -1.28
N PHE A 32 9.62 0.89 -2.47
CA PHE A 32 10.65 1.92 -2.63
C PHE A 32 10.23 3.25 -1.97
N ARG A 33 8.97 3.66 -2.15
CA ARG A 33 8.43 4.87 -1.49
C ARG A 33 8.30 4.72 0.02
N LEU A 34 7.86 3.56 0.50
CA LEU A 34 7.78 3.27 1.94
C LEU A 34 9.15 3.36 2.61
N GLN A 35 10.22 2.88 1.95
CA GLN A 35 11.59 3.00 2.47
C GLN A 35 12.01 4.48 2.59
N ALA A 36 11.73 5.29 1.58
CA ALA A 36 12.03 6.72 1.61
C ALA A 36 11.28 7.46 2.73
N ILE A 37 9.99 7.14 2.94
CA ILE A 37 9.20 7.73 4.03
C ILE A 37 9.72 7.24 5.39
N SER A 38 10.00 5.95 5.53
CA SER A 38 10.55 5.37 6.77
C SER A 38 11.85 6.06 7.17
N SER A 39 12.77 6.25 6.23
CA SER A 39 14.04 6.95 6.51
C SER A 39 13.83 8.39 6.99
N ARG A 40 12.81 9.10 6.50
CA ARG A 40 12.47 10.46 6.98
C ARG A 40 11.86 10.42 8.37
N VAL A 41 10.94 9.48 8.61
CA VAL A 41 10.34 9.24 9.94
C VAL A 41 11.44 8.94 10.96
N ASP A 42 12.42 8.09 10.62
CA ASP A 42 13.55 7.78 11.48
C ASP A 42 14.42 9.01 11.81
N GLN A 43 14.63 9.89 10.83
CA GLN A 43 15.39 11.14 11.03
C GLN A 43 14.65 12.11 11.97
N PHE A 44 13.34 12.32 11.76
CA PHE A 44 12.54 13.17 12.63
C PHE A 44 12.41 12.59 14.03
N ALA A 45 12.26 11.27 14.14
CA ALA A 45 12.25 10.60 15.43
C ALA A 45 13.56 10.84 16.18
N GLU A 46 14.71 10.73 15.53
CA GLU A 46 16.01 10.98 16.17
C GLU A 46 16.15 12.43 16.65
N GLN A 47 15.69 13.41 15.87
CA GLN A 47 15.70 14.82 16.28
C GLN A 47 14.80 15.05 17.50
N VAL A 48 13.60 14.47 17.49
CA VAL A 48 12.66 14.55 18.61
C VAL A 48 13.21 13.85 19.87
N LEU A 49 13.94 12.74 19.72
CA LEU A 49 14.58 12.01 20.82
C LEU A 49 15.67 12.82 21.51
N GLN A 50 16.47 13.56 20.73
CA GLN A 50 17.58 14.36 21.26
C GLN A 50 17.08 15.58 22.04
N THR A 51 15.91 16.11 21.70
CA THR A 51 15.32 17.31 22.31
C THR A 51 14.29 16.99 23.40
N SER A 52 13.81 15.75 23.47
CA SER A 52 12.79 15.34 24.43
C SER A 52 13.34 15.31 25.88
N PRO A 53 12.62 15.89 26.86
CA PRO A 53 12.97 15.78 28.27
C PRO A 53 12.61 14.42 28.89
N ALA A 54 11.91 13.56 28.15
CA ALA A 54 11.48 12.25 28.62
C ALA A 54 12.62 11.22 28.64
N ASP A 55 12.38 10.10 29.31
CA ASP A 55 13.37 9.05 29.59
C ASP A 55 13.99 8.48 28.30
N ALA A 56 15.19 8.94 27.95
CA ALA A 56 15.86 8.65 26.69
C ALA A 56 16.07 7.15 26.45
N ALA A 57 16.24 6.37 27.52
CA ALA A 57 16.35 4.91 27.45
C ALA A 57 15.05 4.27 26.94
N ARG A 58 13.90 4.74 27.45
CA ARG A 58 12.57 4.24 27.07
C ARG A 58 12.20 4.62 25.65
N LEU A 59 12.54 5.84 25.23
CA LEU A 59 12.26 6.27 23.86
C LEU A 59 13.20 5.61 22.84
N ARG A 60 14.45 5.31 23.20
CA ARG A 60 15.37 4.51 22.38
C ARG A 60 14.84 3.08 22.18
N ASP A 61 14.30 2.46 23.22
CA ASP A 61 13.67 1.13 23.12
C ASP A 61 12.48 1.13 22.14
N ILE A 62 11.64 2.17 22.20
CA ILE A 62 10.50 2.34 21.28
C ILE A 62 10.94 2.57 19.83
N ARG A 63 12.07 3.28 19.62
CA ARG A 63 12.68 3.44 18.30
C ARG A 63 13.14 2.09 17.74
N VAL A 64 13.82 1.29 18.56
CA VAL A 64 14.29 -0.05 18.14
C VAL A 64 13.12 -0.97 17.83
N SER A 65 12.02 -0.87 18.58
CA SER A 65 10.81 -1.65 18.34
C SER A 65 9.98 -1.16 17.14
N GLY A 66 10.28 0.02 16.58
CA GLY A 66 9.52 0.63 15.48
C GLY A 66 8.08 0.99 15.83
N ASP A 67 7.76 1.12 17.13
CA ASP A 67 6.40 1.40 17.61
C ASP A 67 6.14 2.91 17.65
N TRP A 68 6.04 3.50 16.47
CA TRP A 68 5.84 4.94 16.30
C TRP A 68 4.54 5.45 16.93
N SER A 69 3.50 4.61 16.96
CA SER A 69 2.24 4.89 17.65
C SER A 69 2.46 5.17 19.13
N ARG A 70 3.27 4.34 19.79
CA ARG A 70 3.57 4.49 21.21
C ARG A 70 4.42 5.73 21.47
N LEU A 71 5.37 6.03 20.59
CA LEU A 71 6.18 7.25 20.65
C LEU A 71 5.29 8.51 20.58
N ILE A 72 4.37 8.55 19.61
CA ILE A 72 3.40 9.64 19.44
C ILE A 72 2.51 9.77 20.69
N SER A 73 2.05 8.65 21.28
CA SER A 73 1.19 8.69 22.47
C SER A 73 1.92 9.20 23.71
N LEU A 74 3.19 8.82 23.90
CA LEU A 74 4.00 9.27 25.04
C LEU A 74 4.32 10.76 24.93
N GLN A 75 4.62 11.23 23.71
CA GLN A 75 4.90 12.63 23.45
C GLN A 75 3.63 13.51 23.51
N ALA A 76 2.46 12.97 23.16
CA ALA A 76 1.19 13.68 23.31
C ALA A 76 0.72 13.74 24.78
N GLY A 77 1.11 12.76 25.61
CA GLY A 77 0.74 12.68 27.03
C GLY A 77 1.71 13.40 27.97
N GLY A 78 2.99 13.54 27.60
CA GLY A 78 3.93 14.41 28.29
C GLY A 78 3.83 15.82 27.72
N ASN A 79 3.54 16.84 28.55
CA ASN A 79 3.50 18.24 28.11
C ASN A 79 4.68 18.54 27.16
N GLN A 80 4.37 18.91 25.92
CA GLN A 80 5.34 19.17 24.83
C GLN A 80 6.30 20.31 25.15
N TYR A 81 6.08 21.03 26.25
CA TYR A 81 6.92 22.10 26.70
C TYR A 81 8.16 21.55 27.43
N ASN A 82 9.32 21.63 26.78
CA ASN A 82 10.59 21.40 27.45
C ASN A 82 11.09 22.74 28.02
N PRO A 83 11.09 22.94 29.35
CA PRO A 83 11.52 24.19 29.96
C PRO A 83 13.02 24.47 29.80
N ARG A 84 13.79 23.50 29.28
CA ARG A 84 15.23 23.67 28.96
C ARG A 84 15.46 24.26 27.57
N LEU A 85 14.45 24.24 26.71
CA LEU A 85 14.52 24.78 25.35
C LEU A 85 13.96 26.20 25.33
N SER A 86 14.49 27.02 24.42
CA SER A 86 13.89 28.31 24.07
C SER A 86 12.49 28.13 23.47
N GLN A 87 11.72 29.22 23.38
CA GLN A 87 10.39 29.19 22.77
C GLN A 87 10.47 28.75 21.30
N ASP A 88 11.41 29.29 20.53
CA ASP A 88 11.61 28.95 19.12
C ASP A 88 11.97 27.47 18.92
N GLU A 89 12.80 26.90 19.82
CA GLU A 89 13.16 25.47 19.79
C GLU A 89 11.97 24.56 20.10
N ASN A 90 11.08 24.98 21.02
CA ASN A 90 9.85 24.24 21.29
C ASN A 90 8.89 24.27 20.08
N GLU A 91 8.76 25.41 19.40
CA GLU A 91 7.97 25.51 18.15
C GLU A 91 8.54 24.62 17.03
N LEU A 92 9.86 24.60 16.86
CA LEU A 92 10.54 23.72 15.91
C LEU A 92 10.33 22.24 16.25
N MET A 93 10.38 21.88 17.53
CA MET A 93 10.12 20.52 17.98
C MET A 93 8.68 20.09 17.69
N ASP A 94 7.71 20.97 17.88
CA ASP A 94 6.31 20.70 17.54
C ASP A 94 6.11 20.50 16.03
N LEU A 95 6.78 21.30 15.19
CA LEU A 95 6.77 21.10 13.74
C LEU A 95 7.38 19.74 13.34
N GLN A 96 8.51 19.35 13.92
CA GLN A 96 9.13 18.04 13.68
C GLN A 96 8.22 16.89 14.13
N PHE A 97 7.55 17.03 15.28
CA PHE A 97 6.61 16.05 15.77
C PHE A 97 5.37 15.91 14.86
N GLN A 98 4.85 17.03 14.33
CA GLN A 98 3.77 17.00 13.34
C GLN A 98 4.20 16.29 12.05
N GLN A 99 5.43 16.54 11.58
CA GLN A 99 5.99 15.86 10.40
C GLN A 99 6.16 14.35 10.64
N LEU A 100 6.65 13.96 11.82
CA LEU A 100 6.75 12.56 12.23
C LEU A 100 5.37 11.88 12.21
N ARG A 101 4.38 12.48 12.88
CA ARG A 101 3.01 11.96 12.94
C ARG A 101 2.41 11.84 11.54
N HIS A 102 2.61 12.84 10.68
CA HIS A 102 2.14 12.80 9.30
C HIS A 102 2.77 11.65 8.52
N GLY A 103 4.10 11.46 8.63
CA GLY A 103 4.81 10.36 7.98
C GLY A 103 4.32 8.98 8.44
N VAL A 104 4.08 8.80 9.74
CA VAL A 104 3.56 7.53 10.31
C VAL A 104 2.15 7.23 9.80
N LEU A 105 1.28 8.24 9.76
CA LEU A 105 -0.08 8.09 9.21
C LEU A 105 -0.03 7.75 7.72
N LEU A 106 0.86 8.39 6.95
CA LEU A 106 1.04 8.11 5.54
C LEU A 106 1.52 6.66 5.31
N LEU A 107 2.50 6.19 6.09
CA LEU A 107 2.97 4.79 6.06
C LEU A 107 1.82 3.80 6.29
N SER A 108 1.00 4.04 7.32
CA SER A 108 -0.15 3.18 7.64
C SER A 108 -1.20 3.15 6.53
N ARG A 109 -1.53 4.32 5.97
CA ARG A 109 -2.46 4.44 4.83
C ARG A 109 -1.96 3.71 3.59
N ILE A 110 -0.69 3.89 3.23
CA ILE A 110 -0.08 3.23 2.07
C ILE A 110 -0.08 1.71 2.25
N LYS A 111 0.31 1.21 3.44
CA LYS A 111 0.27 -0.23 3.74
C LYS A 111 -1.14 -0.80 3.61
N THR A 112 -2.13 -0.13 4.22
CA THR A 112 -3.53 -0.57 4.17
C THR A 112 -4.05 -0.62 2.74
N ALA A 113 -3.74 0.41 1.95
CA ALA A 113 -4.15 0.48 0.56
C ALA A 113 -3.46 -0.58 -0.31
N LEU A 114 -2.17 -0.86 -0.06
CA LEU A 114 -1.45 -1.95 -0.73
C LEU A 114 -2.07 -3.32 -0.44
N PHE A 115 -2.42 -3.60 0.82
CA PHE A 115 -3.11 -4.84 1.19
C PHE A 115 -4.50 -4.92 0.56
N ALA A 116 -5.25 -3.83 0.53
CA ALA A 116 -6.54 -3.79 -0.15
C ALA A 116 -6.39 -4.11 -1.66
N SER A 117 -5.37 -3.59 -2.32
CA SER A 117 -5.05 -3.93 -3.72
C SER A 117 -4.64 -5.39 -3.88
N LEU A 118 -3.89 -5.98 -2.94
CA LEU A 118 -3.57 -7.41 -2.97
C LEU A 118 -4.85 -8.26 -2.89
N TYR A 119 -5.73 -7.93 -1.94
CA TYR A 119 -7.00 -8.63 -1.71
C TYR A 119 -7.97 -8.51 -2.89
N SER A 120 -7.95 -7.41 -3.65
CA SER A 120 -8.76 -7.31 -4.86
C SER A 120 -8.14 -8.07 -6.04
N THR A 121 -6.81 -8.07 -6.16
CA THR A 121 -6.10 -8.66 -7.32
C THR A 121 -6.06 -10.18 -7.27
N GLY A 122 -5.73 -10.75 -6.11
CA GLY A 122 -5.56 -12.19 -5.94
C GLY A 122 -6.77 -13.00 -6.44
N PRO A 123 -8.00 -12.67 -6.02
CA PRO A 123 -9.21 -13.33 -6.51
C PRO A 123 -9.42 -13.22 -8.01
N VAL A 124 -9.07 -12.09 -8.65
CA VAL A 124 -9.24 -11.93 -10.10
C VAL A 124 -8.24 -12.78 -10.88
N ILE A 125 -6.99 -12.87 -10.42
CA ILE A 125 -5.99 -13.77 -11.02
C ILE A 125 -6.42 -15.22 -10.85
N LEU A 126 -6.84 -15.62 -9.64
CA LEU A 126 -7.33 -16.98 -9.38
C LEU A 126 -8.56 -17.32 -10.23
N PHE A 127 -9.49 -16.37 -10.36
CA PHE A 127 -10.66 -16.51 -11.22
C PHE A 127 -10.26 -16.70 -12.69
N ALA A 128 -9.33 -15.90 -13.23
CA ALA A 128 -8.84 -16.06 -14.60
C ALA A 128 -8.18 -17.43 -14.82
N ILE A 129 -7.39 -17.91 -13.86
CA ILE A 129 -6.75 -19.23 -13.90
C ILE A 129 -7.79 -20.36 -13.87
N ALA A 130 -8.80 -20.27 -13.00
CA ALA A 130 -9.87 -21.27 -12.91
C ALA A 130 -10.83 -21.22 -14.11
N ALA A 131 -11.09 -20.03 -14.67
CA ALA A 131 -11.99 -19.86 -15.80
C ALA A 131 -11.44 -20.51 -17.08
N MET A 132 -10.10 -20.59 -17.24
CA MET A 132 -9.46 -21.24 -18.40
C MET A 132 -9.90 -22.70 -18.63
N PRO A 133 -9.68 -23.65 -17.69
CA PRO A 133 -10.11 -25.03 -17.87
C PRO A 133 -11.64 -25.14 -17.91
N ILE A 134 -12.38 -24.31 -17.18
CA ILE A 134 -13.85 -24.33 -17.19
C ILE A 134 -14.39 -24.01 -18.59
N THR A 135 -13.91 -22.91 -19.19
CA THR A 135 -14.31 -22.52 -20.55
C THR A 135 -13.79 -23.46 -21.62
N HIS A 136 -12.63 -24.09 -21.43
CA HIS A 136 -12.08 -25.02 -22.42
C HIS A 136 -12.78 -26.38 -22.42
N PHE A 137 -13.03 -26.97 -21.24
CA PHE A 137 -13.53 -28.35 -21.15
C PHE A 137 -15.06 -28.46 -21.07
N TYR A 138 -15.75 -27.42 -20.58
CA TYR A 138 -17.17 -27.55 -20.23
C TYR A 138 -18.11 -26.63 -20.99
N LEU A 139 -17.60 -25.65 -21.76
CA LEU A 139 -18.44 -24.65 -22.41
C LEU A 139 -18.10 -24.56 -23.89
N ASP A 140 -19.12 -24.64 -24.75
CA ASP A 140 -18.94 -24.30 -26.16
C ASP A 140 -18.50 -22.83 -26.31
N PRO A 141 -17.69 -22.47 -27.33
CA PRO A 141 -17.18 -21.11 -27.50
C PRO A 141 -18.29 -20.06 -27.69
N HIS A 142 -19.45 -20.49 -28.19
CA HIS A 142 -20.63 -19.66 -28.41
C HIS A 142 -21.60 -19.68 -27.22
N HIS A 143 -21.30 -20.44 -26.15
CA HIS A 143 -22.15 -20.52 -24.99
C HIS A 143 -22.20 -19.16 -24.26
N PRO A 144 -23.37 -18.61 -23.93
CA PRO A 144 -23.50 -17.27 -23.34
C PRO A 144 -22.76 -17.14 -22.00
N LEU A 145 -22.63 -18.25 -21.26
CA LEU A 145 -21.81 -18.29 -20.03
C LEU A 145 -20.32 -18.04 -20.29
N ALA A 146 -19.74 -18.57 -21.36
CA ALA A 146 -18.32 -18.37 -21.68
C ALA A 146 -18.03 -16.88 -21.95
N VAL A 147 -18.91 -16.24 -22.72
CA VAL A 147 -18.85 -14.79 -22.99
C VAL A 147 -19.02 -14.00 -21.68
N THR A 148 -19.99 -14.36 -20.84
CA THR A 148 -20.25 -13.67 -19.57
C THR A 148 -19.08 -13.76 -18.60
N LEU A 149 -18.48 -14.94 -18.45
CA LEU A 149 -17.28 -15.15 -17.62
C LEU A 149 -16.11 -14.29 -18.12
N LEU A 150 -15.91 -14.23 -19.44
CA LEU A 150 -14.84 -13.43 -20.03
C LEU A 150 -15.10 -11.94 -19.80
N THR A 151 -16.31 -11.45 -20.06
CA THR A 151 -16.68 -10.05 -19.82
C THR A 151 -16.51 -9.68 -18.34
N ALA A 152 -16.95 -10.53 -17.42
CA ALA A 152 -16.76 -10.30 -15.98
C ALA A 152 -15.28 -10.23 -15.61
N CYS A 153 -14.44 -11.11 -16.17
CA CYS A 153 -13.00 -11.09 -15.96
C CYS A 153 -12.36 -9.78 -16.45
N ILE A 154 -12.75 -9.30 -17.64
CA ILE A 154 -12.26 -8.06 -18.23
C ILE A 154 -12.64 -6.86 -17.35
N LEU A 155 -13.89 -6.78 -16.91
CA LEU A 155 -14.35 -5.70 -16.03
C LEU A 155 -13.63 -5.70 -14.68
N ALA A 156 -13.45 -6.88 -14.08
CA ALA A 156 -12.72 -7.03 -12.82
C ALA A 156 -11.24 -6.64 -12.97
N ALA A 157 -10.60 -7.02 -14.08
CA ALA A 157 -9.23 -6.61 -14.40
C ALA A 157 -9.13 -5.09 -14.58
N GLY A 158 -10.07 -4.48 -15.30
CA GLY A 158 -10.16 -3.03 -15.45
C GLY A 158 -10.31 -2.29 -14.12
N TYR A 159 -11.14 -2.81 -13.21
CA TYR A 159 -11.26 -2.29 -11.85
C TYR A 159 -9.94 -2.37 -11.06
N CYS A 160 -9.22 -3.49 -11.16
CA CYS A 160 -7.91 -3.64 -10.51
C CYS A 160 -6.90 -2.61 -11.02
N LEU A 161 -6.79 -2.44 -12.34
CA LEU A 161 -5.89 -1.46 -12.94
C LEU A 161 -6.25 -0.02 -12.53
N TRP A 162 -7.54 0.31 -12.48
CA TRP A 162 -8.01 1.61 -11.98
C TRP A 162 -7.63 1.82 -10.51
N SER A 163 -7.81 0.80 -9.67
CA SER A 163 -7.39 0.84 -8.26
C SER A 163 -5.88 1.08 -8.12
N TYR A 164 -5.06 0.43 -8.93
CA TYR A 164 -3.60 0.64 -8.93
C TYR A 164 -3.23 2.06 -9.32
N PHE A 165 -3.88 2.60 -10.35
CA PHE A 165 -3.66 3.98 -10.78
C PHE A 165 -3.99 4.97 -9.65
N ARG A 166 -5.11 4.77 -8.95
CA ARG A 166 -5.46 5.58 -7.77
C ARG A 166 -4.44 5.46 -6.65
N LEU A 167 -3.93 4.24 -6.37
CA LEU A 167 -2.89 4.03 -5.36
C LEU A 167 -1.61 4.78 -5.73
N MET A 168 -1.15 4.65 -6.98
CA MET A 168 0.03 5.36 -7.48
C MET A 168 -0.12 6.87 -7.36
N LEU A 169 -1.28 7.42 -7.75
CA LEU A 169 -1.54 8.84 -7.61
C LEU A 169 -1.48 9.27 -6.14
N HIS A 170 -2.04 8.46 -5.23
CA HIS A 170 -2.00 8.75 -3.79
C HIS A 170 -0.61 8.68 -3.17
N VAL A 171 0.27 7.82 -3.70
CA VAL A 171 1.63 7.58 -3.19
C VAL A 171 2.65 8.57 -3.74
N PHE A 172 2.44 9.09 -4.95
CA PHE A 172 3.41 9.92 -5.66
C PHE A 172 3.05 11.40 -5.72
N VAL A 173 1.76 11.76 -5.61
CA VAL A 173 1.31 13.16 -5.69
C VAL A 173 1.09 13.78 -4.31
N ASN A 174 0.79 12.97 -3.30
CA ASN A 174 0.63 13.40 -1.90
C ASN A 174 1.87 13.01 -1.08
#